data_AF-A0AAE8IMN4-F1
#
_entry.id   AF-A0AAE8IMN4-F1
#
_cell.length_a   1.000
_cell.length_b   1.000
_cell.length_c   1.000
_cell.angle_alpha   90.00
_cell.angle_beta   90.00
_cell.angle_gamma   90.00
#
_symmetry.space_group_name_H-M   'P 1'
#
loop_
_entity.id
_entity.type
_entity.pdbx_description
1 polymer ?
#
loop_
_entity_poly.entity_id
_entity_poly.type
_entity_poly.pdbx_seq_one_letter_code
_entity_poly.pdbx_strand_id
1 'polypeptide(L)'
;MFNFFKNKQTEPAAPPPPKDPTPRIEFFNGISEELSNVSLQRNPKTGVKSVSMTFAQLNALDRFQSFTAGSNGIVRLIDEEGDIAVTPSSCRIVFGGEEGDELRGVICRFEIENDDHWERFMRFMHRYADEHGFAYGESAETSNEPSSLASETDSEA
;
A
#
# COMPACT_ATOMS: atom_id res chain seq x y z
N MET A 1 35.63 -24.62 44.10
CA MET A 1 35.21 -23.75 42.99
C MET A 1 34.34 -24.58 42.06
N PHE A 2 33.01 -24.43 42.10
CA PHE A 2 32.11 -24.95 41.05
C PHE A 2 30.89 -24.03 40.99
N ASN A 3 30.81 -23.25 39.92
CA ASN A 3 29.65 -22.46 39.57
C ASN A 3 28.55 -23.41 39.07
N PHE A 4 27.41 -23.44 39.75
CA PHE A 4 26.22 -24.15 39.30
C PHE A 4 25.25 -23.11 38.71
N PHE A 5 25.34 -22.90 37.40
CA PHE A 5 24.35 -22.12 36.65
C PHE A 5 23.01 -22.88 36.70
N LYS A 6 22.02 -22.32 37.42
CA LYS A 6 20.62 -22.73 37.28
C LYS A 6 20.15 -22.32 35.88
N ASN A 7 19.93 -23.29 35.00
CA ASN A 7 19.18 -23.05 33.78
C ASN A 7 17.78 -22.56 34.17
N LYS A 8 17.40 -21.37 33.69
CA LYS A 8 15.99 -20.97 33.67
C LYS A 8 15.27 -21.99 32.79
N GLN A 9 14.42 -22.80 33.39
CA GLN A 9 13.38 -23.50 32.66
C GLN A 9 12.50 -22.42 32.03
N THR A 10 12.64 -22.20 30.74
CA THR A 10 11.62 -21.54 29.93
C THR A 10 10.48 -22.53 29.84
N GLU A 11 9.34 -22.22 30.48
CA GLU A 11 8.09 -22.92 30.23
C GLU A 11 7.88 -23.02 28.71
N PRO A 12 7.38 -24.15 28.18
CA PRO A 12 6.89 -24.17 26.82
C PRO A 12 5.75 -23.15 26.78
N ALA A 13 6.00 -22.02 26.11
CA ALA A 13 4.93 -21.10 25.77
C ALA A 13 3.81 -21.94 25.16
N ALA A 14 2.59 -21.76 25.65
CA ALA A 14 1.40 -22.27 24.96
C ALA A 14 1.59 -22.05 23.45
N PRO A 15 1.16 -22.98 22.57
CA PRO A 15 1.19 -22.71 21.14
C PRO A 15 0.61 -21.30 20.97
N PRO A 16 1.31 -20.39 20.26
CA PRO A 16 0.80 -19.06 20.05
C PRO A 16 -0.66 -19.24 19.60
N PRO A 17 -1.61 -18.44 20.14
CA PRO A 17 -2.98 -18.48 19.64
C PRO A 17 -2.88 -18.48 18.10
N PRO A 18 -3.70 -19.29 17.40
CA PRO A 18 -3.60 -19.41 15.95
C PRO A 18 -3.49 -18.00 15.39
N LYS A 19 -2.32 -17.65 14.84
CA LYS A 19 -2.05 -16.29 14.38
C LYS A 19 -3.21 -15.94 13.46
N ASP A 20 -3.95 -14.91 13.84
CA ASP A 20 -5.02 -14.38 13.03
C ASP A 20 -4.50 -14.17 11.60
N PRO A 21 -5.35 -14.32 10.56
CA PRO A 21 -4.87 -14.36 9.18
C PRO A 21 -3.99 -13.14 8.89
N THR A 22 -2.72 -13.41 8.59
CA THR A 22 -1.73 -12.40 8.24
C THR A 22 -2.30 -11.49 7.14
N PRO A 23 -2.26 -10.16 7.34
CA PRO A 23 -2.85 -9.21 6.41
C PRO A 23 -2.20 -9.37 5.03
N ARG A 24 -3.03 -9.60 4.01
CA ARG A 24 -2.57 -9.85 2.65
C ARG A 24 -3.52 -9.32 1.59
N ILE A 25 -2.97 -9.10 0.41
CA ILE A 25 -3.69 -8.60 -0.77
C ILE A 25 -3.69 -9.72 -1.82
N GLU A 26 -4.83 -10.00 -2.44
CA GLU A 26 -4.96 -11.03 -3.46
C GLU A 26 -5.69 -10.47 -4.70
N PHE A 27 -5.04 -10.51 -5.87
CA PHE A 27 -5.73 -10.36 -7.17
C PHE A 27 -6.42 -11.67 -7.60
N PHE A 28 -5.87 -12.80 -7.17
CA PHE A 28 -6.36 -14.14 -7.45
C PHE A 28 -6.39 -14.94 -6.15
N ASN A 29 -7.48 -15.66 -5.92
CA ASN A 29 -7.68 -16.40 -4.67
C ASN A 29 -6.49 -17.31 -4.34
N GLY A 30 -5.95 -17.12 -3.14
CA GLY A 30 -4.84 -17.90 -2.60
C GLY A 30 -3.45 -17.48 -3.10
N ILE A 31 -3.33 -16.39 -3.87
CA ILE A 31 -2.04 -15.82 -4.26
C ILE A 31 -1.90 -14.44 -3.59
N SER A 32 -1.06 -14.40 -2.57
CA SER A 32 -0.71 -13.17 -1.86
C SER A 32 0.21 -12.31 -2.70
N GLU A 33 -0.03 -11.00 -2.68
CA GLU A 33 0.73 -9.98 -3.39
C GLU A 33 1.40 -9.04 -2.38
N GLU A 34 2.60 -8.58 -2.74
CA GLU A 34 3.39 -7.69 -1.89
C GLU A 34 3.24 -6.24 -2.39
N LEU A 35 2.56 -5.43 -1.60
CA LEU A 35 2.43 -4.01 -1.85
C LEU A 35 3.82 -3.38 -1.79
N SER A 36 4.11 -2.39 -2.63
CA SER A 36 5.37 -1.63 -2.56
C SER A 36 5.14 -0.18 -2.15
N ASN A 37 3.98 0.38 -2.51
CA ASN A 37 3.57 1.70 -2.06
C ASN A 37 2.04 1.84 -2.11
N VAL A 38 1.48 2.70 -1.25
CA VAL A 38 0.08 3.09 -1.28
C VAL A 38 -0.02 4.62 -1.20
N SER A 39 -0.83 5.19 -2.07
CA SER A 39 -1.18 6.61 -2.03
C SER A 39 -2.67 6.77 -1.82
N LEU A 40 -3.02 7.60 -0.83
CA LEU A 40 -4.38 7.95 -0.48
C LEU A 40 -4.62 9.38 -0.91
N GLN A 41 -5.66 9.61 -1.72
CA GLN A 41 -6.02 10.94 -2.17
C GLN A 41 -7.50 11.18 -1.88
N ARG A 42 -7.81 12.39 -1.40
CA ARG A 42 -9.20 12.85 -1.24
C ARG A 42 -9.45 13.98 -2.20
N ASN A 43 -10.44 13.83 -3.07
CA ASN A 43 -10.85 14.91 -3.94
C ASN A 43 -11.50 16.03 -3.09
N PRO A 44 -10.94 17.25 -3.08
CA PRO A 44 -11.45 18.33 -2.23
C PRO A 44 -12.82 18.86 -2.67
N LYS A 45 -13.21 18.63 -3.93
CA LYS A 45 -14.50 19.08 -4.48
C LYS A 45 -15.61 18.06 -4.30
N THR A 46 -15.33 16.79 -4.58
CA THR A 46 -16.35 15.72 -4.54
C THR A 46 -16.35 14.93 -3.23
N GLY A 47 -15.29 15.05 -2.42
CA GLY A 47 -15.11 14.27 -1.20
C GLY A 47 -14.69 12.82 -1.42
N VAL A 48 -14.71 12.33 -2.66
CA VAL A 48 -14.36 10.95 -3.04
C VAL A 48 -12.92 10.64 -2.62
N LYS A 49 -12.73 9.49 -2.00
CA LYS A 49 -11.42 9.00 -1.56
C LYS A 49 -10.94 7.95 -2.55
N SER A 50 -9.81 8.21 -3.20
CA SER A 50 -9.17 7.30 -4.12
C SER A 50 -7.92 6.69 -3.49
N VAL A 51 -7.73 5.41 -3.76
CA VAL A 51 -6.57 4.62 -3.32
C VAL A 51 -5.80 4.20 -4.56
N SER A 52 -4.48 4.43 -4.56
CA SER A 52 -3.55 3.91 -5.56
C SER A 52 -2.55 2.97 -4.88
N MET A 53 -2.61 1.69 -5.22
CA MET A 53 -1.66 0.66 -4.76
C MET A 53 -0.65 0.39 -5.87
N THR A 54 0.62 0.42 -5.53
CA THR A 54 1.74 0.14 -6.43
C THR A 54 2.44 -1.13 -5.98
N PHE A 55 2.68 -2.03 -6.94
CA PHE A 55 3.36 -3.30 -6.75
C PHE A 55 4.58 -3.30 -7.66
N ALA A 56 5.80 -3.41 -7.11
CA ALA A 56 7.02 -3.50 -7.90
C ALA A 56 7.08 -4.81 -8.70
N GLN A 57 6.56 -5.90 -8.10
CA GLN A 57 6.44 -7.20 -8.72
C GLN A 57 5.14 -7.86 -8.28
N LEU A 58 4.49 -8.61 -9.18
CA LEU A 58 3.34 -9.45 -8.85
C LEU A 58 3.74 -10.92 -8.85
N ASN A 59 3.27 -11.66 -7.85
CA ASN A 59 3.37 -13.10 -7.80
C ASN A 59 2.48 -13.76 -8.86
N ALA A 60 1.32 -13.16 -9.17
CA ALA A 60 0.43 -13.63 -10.23
C ALA A 60 0.62 -12.92 -11.58
N LEU A 61 1.82 -12.41 -11.91
CA LEU A 61 2.03 -11.59 -13.12
C LEU A 61 1.51 -12.25 -14.42
N ASP A 62 1.76 -13.54 -14.60
CA ASP A 62 1.30 -14.30 -15.79
C ASP A 62 -0.23 -14.30 -15.94
N ARG A 63 -0.94 -14.30 -14.82
CA ARG A 63 -2.41 -14.29 -14.77
C ARG A 63 -2.94 -12.86 -14.80
N PHE A 64 -2.14 -11.89 -14.35
CA PHE A 64 -2.52 -10.49 -14.28
C PHE A 64 -2.79 -9.87 -15.67
N GLN A 65 -2.13 -10.34 -16.72
CA GLN A 65 -2.44 -9.89 -18.08
C GLN A 65 -3.93 -10.13 -18.42
N SER A 66 -4.48 -11.29 -18.06
CA SER A 66 -5.91 -11.59 -18.22
C SER A 66 -6.79 -10.73 -17.32
N PHE A 67 -6.31 -10.33 -16.12
CA PHE A 67 -7.00 -9.39 -15.24
C PHE A 67 -7.18 -8.00 -15.88
N THR A 68 -6.20 -7.55 -16.66
CA THR A 68 -6.26 -6.23 -17.33
C THR A 68 -7.01 -6.22 -18.67
N ALA A 69 -7.29 -7.38 -19.25
CA ALA A 69 -7.72 -7.50 -20.66
C ALA A 69 -9.24 -7.43 -20.93
N GLY A 70 -10.09 -7.16 -19.93
CA GLY A 70 -11.54 -7.04 -20.20
C GLY A 70 -12.49 -7.07 -19.01
N SER A 71 -12.01 -7.37 -17.81
CA SER A 71 -12.78 -7.23 -16.57
C SER A 71 -11.84 -6.78 -15.48
N ASN A 72 -11.98 -5.55 -14.99
CA ASN A 72 -11.34 -5.12 -13.75
C ASN A 72 -11.83 -6.07 -12.64
N GLY A 73 -11.07 -7.12 -12.34
CA GLY A 73 -11.48 -8.20 -11.46
C GLY A 73 -11.62 -7.71 -10.01
N ILE A 74 -11.79 -8.63 -9.05
CA ILE A 74 -11.91 -8.26 -7.64
C ILE A 74 -10.53 -8.31 -7.00
N VAL A 75 -10.15 -7.25 -6.28
CA VAL A 75 -9.00 -7.27 -5.36
C VAL A 75 -9.53 -7.56 -3.96
N ARG A 76 -8.95 -8.56 -3.30
CA ARG A 76 -9.31 -8.95 -1.93
C ARG A 76 -8.24 -8.46 -0.96
N LEU A 77 -8.66 -7.75 0.07
CA LEU A 77 -7.83 -7.35 1.21
C LEU A 77 -8.28 -8.19 2.40
N ILE A 78 -7.40 -9.06 2.89
CA ILE A 78 -7.77 -10.10 3.86
C ILE A 78 -6.95 -9.90 5.12
N ASP A 79 -7.62 -9.73 6.26
CA ASP A 79 -7.03 -9.69 7.61
C ASP A 79 -7.94 -10.44 8.61
N GLU A 80 -7.63 -10.30 9.91
CA GLU A 80 -8.39 -10.93 11.00
C GLU A 80 -9.87 -10.53 11.09
N GLU A 81 -10.23 -9.36 10.56
CA GLU A 81 -11.61 -8.88 10.53
C GLU A 81 -12.39 -9.39 9.31
N GLY A 82 -11.74 -10.19 8.44
CA GLY A 82 -12.33 -10.77 7.24
C GLY A 82 -11.87 -10.08 5.97
N ASP A 83 -12.69 -10.20 4.92
CA ASP A 83 -12.31 -9.83 3.57
C ASP A 83 -12.99 -8.53 3.13
N ILE A 84 -12.18 -7.61 2.60
CA ILE A 84 -12.65 -6.45 1.84
C ILE A 84 -12.50 -6.78 0.36
N ALA A 85 -13.61 -6.85 -0.37
CA ALA A 85 -13.61 -6.99 -1.82
C ALA A 85 -13.77 -5.61 -2.47
N VAL A 86 -12.81 -5.20 -3.30
CA VAL A 86 -12.87 -3.94 -4.04
C VAL A 86 -12.76 -4.18 -5.53
N THR A 87 -13.54 -3.42 -6.29
CA THR A 87 -13.46 -3.39 -7.75
C THR A 87 -12.55 -2.24 -8.15
N PRO A 88 -11.42 -2.49 -8.81
CA PRO A 88 -10.54 -1.44 -9.27
C PRO A 88 -11.17 -0.64 -10.42
N SER A 89 -10.99 0.66 -10.37
CA SER A 89 -11.33 1.57 -11.47
C SER A 89 -10.30 1.46 -12.60
N SER A 90 -9.04 1.18 -12.27
CA SER A 90 -7.98 0.90 -13.24
C SER A 90 -6.90 0.04 -12.63
N CYS A 91 -6.31 -0.84 -13.43
CA CYS A 91 -5.18 -1.66 -13.03
C CYS A 91 -4.28 -1.74 -14.27
N ARG A 92 -3.07 -1.16 -14.19
CA ARG A 92 -2.18 -0.99 -15.36
C ARG A 92 -0.75 -1.37 -15.04
N ILE A 93 -0.10 -1.99 -16.02
CA ILE A 93 1.33 -2.24 -15.98
C ILE A 93 2.06 -0.92 -16.26
N VAL A 94 3.11 -0.64 -15.49
CA VAL A 94 3.99 0.50 -15.67
C VAL A 94 5.27 0.00 -16.29
N PHE A 95 5.61 0.55 -17.45
CA PHE A 95 6.90 0.34 -18.10
C PHE A 95 7.78 1.58 -17.92
N GLY A 96 9.10 1.38 -17.93
CA GLY A 96 10.11 2.43 -17.81
C GLY A 96 11.43 1.99 -18.44
N GLY A 97 12.54 2.59 -18.00
CA GLY A 97 13.84 2.42 -18.64
C GLY A 97 14.08 3.44 -19.75
N GLU A 98 15.28 3.43 -20.33
CA GLU A 98 15.67 4.37 -21.40
C GLU A 98 14.82 4.18 -22.66
N GLU A 99 14.45 2.94 -22.97
CA GLU A 99 13.65 2.57 -24.15
C GLU A 99 12.15 2.37 -23.82
N GLY A 100 11.77 2.36 -22.54
CA GLY A 100 10.37 2.27 -22.11
C GLY A 100 9.77 0.86 -22.14
N ASP A 101 10.59 -0.18 -22.20
CA ASP A 101 10.20 -1.59 -22.25
C ASP A 101 10.48 -2.37 -20.95
N GLU A 102 11.16 -1.76 -19.98
CA GLU A 102 11.43 -2.38 -18.69
C GLU A 102 10.17 -2.40 -17.82
N LEU A 103 9.78 -3.59 -17.33
CA LEU A 103 8.69 -3.71 -16.36
C LEU A 103 9.09 -3.01 -15.04
N ARG A 104 8.37 -1.96 -14.67
CA ARG A 104 8.54 -1.24 -13.39
C ARG A 104 7.55 -1.65 -12.32
N GLY A 105 6.47 -2.34 -12.71
CA GLY A 105 5.48 -2.87 -11.80
C GLY A 105 4.05 -2.64 -12.26
N VAL A 106 3.12 -2.65 -11.32
CA VAL A 106 1.68 -2.49 -11.56
C VAL A 106 1.13 -1.43 -10.62
N ILE A 107 0.27 -0.56 -11.16
CA ILE A 107 -0.52 0.38 -10.37
C ILE A 107 -1.99 -0.02 -10.48
N CYS A 108 -2.61 -0.29 -9.34
CA CYS A 108 -4.04 -0.52 -9.25
C CYS A 108 -4.72 0.59 -8.44
N ARG A 109 -5.84 1.09 -8.96
CA ARG A 109 -6.61 2.17 -8.35
C ARG A 109 -8.05 1.77 -8.14
N PHE A 110 -8.63 2.24 -7.05
CA PHE A 110 -10.04 2.10 -6.73
C PHE A 110 -10.50 3.28 -5.88
N GLU A 111 -11.82 3.44 -5.76
CA GLU A 111 -12.45 4.52 -5.02
C GLU A 111 -13.28 3.93 -3.88
N ILE A 112 -13.32 4.63 -2.75
CA ILE A 112 -14.13 4.29 -1.59
C ILE A 112 -15.03 5.48 -1.28
N GLU A 113 -16.33 5.32 -1.53
CA GLU A 113 -17.33 6.38 -1.30
C GLU A 113 -17.89 6.37 0.11
N ASN A 114 -18.00 5.20 0.73
CA ASN A 114 -18.60 5.02 2.04
C ASN A 114 -17.57 5.19 3.17
N ASP A 115 -17.90 5.94 4.21
CA ASP A 115 -17.01 6.21 5.34
C ASP A 115 -16.69 4.96 6.19
N ASP A 116 -17.66 4.08 6.43
CA ASP A 116 -17.43 2.82 7.15
C ASP A 116 -16.48 1.90 6.38
N HIS A 117 -16.63 1.84 5.05
CA HIS A 117 -15.70 1.10 4.18
C HIS A 117 -14.30 1.72 4.21
N TRP A 118 -14.21 3.04 4.29
CA TRP A 118 -12.93 3.74 4.43
C TRP A 118 -12.26 3.43 5.76
N GLU A 119 -12.99 3.49 6.87
CA GLU A 119 -12.47 3.13 8.19
C GLU A 119 -12.02 1.67 8.25
N ARG A 120 -12.78 0.76 7.62
CA ARG A 120 -12.42 -0.65 7.51
C ARG A 120 -11.14 -0.85 6.69
N PHE A 121 -10.99 -0.12 5.57
CA PHE A 121 -9.77 -0.12 4.77
C PHE A 121 -8.58 0.43 5.54
N MET A 122 -8.73 1.54 6.27
CA MET A 122 -7.65 2.12 7.07
C MET A 122 -7.17 1.14 8.14
N ARG A 123 -8.08 0.44 8.83
CA ARG A 123 -7.72 -0.60 9.81
C ARG A 123 -6.94 -1.76 9.18
N PHE A 124 -7.35 -2.21 8.00
CA PHE A 124 -6.58 -3.19 7.22
C PHE A 124 -5.17 -2.67 6.91
N MET A 125 -5.06 -1.43 6.41
CA MET A 125 -3.77 -0.85 6.03
C MET A 125 -2.83 -0.66 7.21
N HIS A 126 -3.35 -0.32 8.40
CA HIS A 126 -2.55 -0.24 9.62
C HIS A 126 -1.96 -1.61 9.98
N ARG A 127 -2.78 -2.67 10.01
CA ARG A 127 -2.28 -4.04 10.26
C ARG A 127 -1.28 -4.50 9.20
N TYR A 128 -1.59 -4.24 7.93
CA TYR A 128 -0.70 -4.58 6.83
C TYR A 128 0.65 -3.86 6.98
N ALA A 129 0.63 -2.59 7.35
CA ALA A 129 1.84 -1.82 7.56
C ALA A 129 2.68 -2.35 8.74
N ASP A 130 2.05 -2.69 9.86
CA ASP A 130 2.72 -3.22 11.04
C ASP A 130 3.41 -4.56 10.76
N GLU A 131 2.74 -5.46 10.02
CA GLU A 131 3.27 -6.79 9.69
C GLU A 131 4.38 -6.75 8.62
N HIS A 132 4.22 -5.90 7.60
CA HIS A 132 5.13 -5.82 6.44
C HIS A 132 6.18 -4.71 6.58
N GLY A 133 6.20 -3.99 7.70
CA GLY A 133 7.19 -2.95 7.99
C GLY A 133 7.03 -1.66 7.19
N PHE A 134 5.81 -1.32 6.75
CA PHE A 134 5.55 -0.03 6.11
C PHE A 134 5.48 1.08 7.17
N ALA A 135 6.19 2.18 6.92
CA ALA A 135 5.99 3.41 7.65
C ALA A 135 5.05 4.34 6.86
N TYR A 136 4.06 4.92 7.53
CA TYR A 136 3.26 5.99 6.94
C TYR A 136 4.15 7.22 6.72
N GLY A 137 4.44 7.55 5.46
CA GLY A 137 5.12 8.78 5.08
C GLY A 137 4.11 9.74 4.49
N GLU A 138 3.95 10.92 5.10
CA GLU A 138 3.23 12.01 4.46
C GLU A 138 4.02 12.42 3.20
N SER A 139 3.39 12.30 2.02
CA SER A 139 4.00 12.80 0.79
C SER A 139 4.12 14.31 0.94
N ALA A 140 5.33 14.79 1.20
CA ALA A 140 5.62 16.21 1.25
C ALA A 140 5.25 16.81 -0.11
N GLU A 141 4.09 17.47 -0.16
CA GLU A 141 3.72 18.40 -1.21
C GLU A 141 4.86 19.41 -1.30
N THR A 142 5.69 19.33 -2.33
CA THR A 142 6.70 20.35 -2.63
C THR A 142 5.94 21.64 -2.88
N SER A 143 5.83 22.47 -1.85
CA SER A 143 5.35 23.84 -1.91
C SER A 143 6.30 24.63 -2.83
N ASN A 144 5.95 24.72 -4.11
CA ASN A 144 6.53 25.70 -5.02
C ASN A 144 6.09 27.10 -4.53
N GLU A 145 6.93 27.71 -3.68
CA GLU A 145 6.90 29.15 -3.44
C GLU A 145 7.18 29.86 -4.78
N PRO A 146 6.27 30.71 -5.29
CA PRO A 146 6.58 31.53 -6.45
C PRO A 146 7.62 32.57 -6.02
N SER A 147 8.83 32.46 -6.56
CA SER A 147 9.87 33.49 -6.47
C SER A 147 9.36 34.80 -7.10
N SER A 148 8.71 35.63 -6.29
CA SER A 148 8.37 37.01 -6.62
C SER A 148 9.66 37.84 -6.62
N LEU A 149 10.30 37.91 -7.79
CA LEU A 149 11.35 38.88 -8.06
C LEU A 149 10.65 40.22 -8.37
N ALA A 150 10.37 41.00 -7.32
CA ALA A 150 10.03 42.41 -7.45
C ALA A 150 11.23 43.25 -6.98
N SER A 151 11.69 44.06 -7.92
CA SER A 151 12.58 45.22 -7.84
C SER A 151 12.59 45.95 -6.50
N GLU A 152 13.78 46.40 -6.08
CA GLU A 152 14.08 47.79 -5.68
C GLU A 152 15.51 47.88 -5.12
N THR A 153 16.42 48.55 -5.83
CA THR A 153 17.44 49.40 -5.22
C THR A 153 17.72 50.56 -6.16
N ASP A 154 17.06 51.68 -5.87
CA ASP A 154 17.53 53.03 -6.16
C ASP A 154 18.70 53.39 -5.20
N SER A 155 19.43 54.49 -5.48
CA SER A 155 20.59 55.05 -4.74
C SER A 155 21.92 54.26 -4.86
N GLU A 156 23.11 54.85 -5.09
CA GLU A 156 23.58 56.24 -4.94
C GLU A 156 24.94 56.42 -5.66
N ALA A 157 25.27 57.69 -5.95
CA ALA A 157 26.59 58.29 -6.27
C ALA A 157 27.12 58.24 -7.72
#